data_AF-A0A948ZLE5-F1
#
_entry.id   AF-A0A948ZLE5-F1
#
_cell.length_a   1.000
_cell.length_b   1.000
_cell.length_c   1.000
_cell.angle_alpha   90.00
_cell.angle_beta   90.00
_cell.angle_gamma   90.00
#
_symmetry.space_group_name_H-M   'P 1'
#
loop_
_entity.id
_entity.type
_entity.pdbx_description
1 polymer ?
#
loop_
_entity_poly.entity_id
_entity_poly.type
_entity_poly.pdbx_seq_one_letter_code
_entity_poly.pdbx_strand_id
1 'polypeptide(L)' 'MIPKSCGPTPPVDPSELTFLAVDTRTPYTTDFDGADGGKQAHYMLRWVNTRGETGPWSETATATIGA' A
#
# COMPACT_ATOMS: atom_id res chain seq x y z
N MET A 1 6.71 -5.29 -2.96
CA MET A 1 6.84 -3.92 -2.42
C MET A 1 5.44 -3.34 -2.27
N ILE A 2 5.17 -2.74 -1.11
CA ILE A 2 3.86 -2.24 -0.70
C ILE A 2 4.06 -0.80 -0.21
N PRO A 3 3.53 0.20 -0.90
CA PRO A 3 3.35 1.54 -0.32
C PRO A 3 1.87 1.87 -0.02
N LYS A 4 1.60 2.75 0.96
CA LYS A 4 0.24 3.19 1.37
C LYS A 4 0.04 4.70 1.38
N SER A 5 -1.20 5.14 1.17
CA SER A 5 -1.69 6.47 1.52
C SER A 5 -3.06 6.36 2.18
N CYS A 6 -3.43 7.37 2.97
CA CYS A 6 -4.66 7.44 3.73
C CYS A 6 -5.35 8.77 3.40
N GLY A 7 -6.51 8.74 2.73
CA GLY A 7 -7.21 9.94 2.30
C GLY A 7 -8.43 9.66 1.41
N PRO A 8 -9.20 10.68 1.01
CA PRO A 8 -10.39 10.51 0.18
C PRO A 8 -10.08 10.32 -1.31
N THR A 9 -8.88 10.69 -1.75
CA THR A 9 -8.47 10.66 -3.16
C THR A 9 -7.53 9.47 -3.39
N PRO A 10 -7.85 8.57 -4.34
CA PRO A 10 -6.94 7.51 -4.73
C PRO A 10 -5.66 8.12 -5.31
N PRO A 11 -4.48 7.71 -4.83
CA PRO A 11 -3.22 8.14 -5.40
C PRO A 11 -3.10 7.64 -6.84
N VAL A 12 -2.69 8.55 -7.71
CA VAL A 12 -2.54 8.29 -9.16
C VAL A 12 -1.08 7.92 -9.47
N ASP A 13 -0.15 8.42 -8.66
CA ASP A 13 1.28 8.13 -8.78
C ASP A 13 1.82 7.38 -7.54
N PRO A 14 2.68 6.36 -7.73
CA PRO A 14 3.31 5.63 -6.62
C PRO A 14 4.13 6.50 -5.65
N SER A 15 4.61 7.67 -6.09
CA SER A 15 5.34 8.64 -5.25
C SER A 15 4.44 9.34 -4.22
N GLU A 16 3.11 9.32 -4.41
CA GLU A 16 2.13 9.81 -3.44
C GLU A 16 1.88 8.79 -2.31
N LEU A 17 2.43 7.57 -2.44
CA LEU A 17 2.32 6.51 -1.46
C LEU A 17 3.60 6.43 -0.62
N THR A 18 3.44 6.25 0.69
CA THR A 18 4.54 5.99 1.62
C THR A 18 4.93 4.52 1.56
N PHE A 19 6.21 4.22 1.30
CA PHE A 19 6.71 2.85 1.33
C PHE A 19 6.47 2.21 2.72
N LEU A 20 5.78 1.07 2.74
CA LEU A 20 5.58 0.25 3.93
C LEU A 20 6.66 -0.82 4.03
N ALA A 21 6.74 -1.71 3.04
CA ALA A 21 7.58 -2.90 3.12
C ALA A 21 7.86 -3.57 1.77
N VAL A 22 8.93 -4.36 1.72
CA VAL A 22 9.07 -5.47 0.76
C VAL A 22 8.73 -6.76 1.50
N ASP A 23 7.53 -7.28 1.26
CA ASP A 23 7.10 -8.56 1.80
C ASP A 23 7.51 -9.71 0.88
N THR A 24 8.01 -10.79 1.48
CA THR A 24 8.42 -12.02 0.76
C THR A 24 7.63 -13.25 1.23
N ARG A 25 6.65 -13.09 2.14
CA ARG A 25 5.95 -14.19 2.79
C ARG A 25 4.57 -13.77 3.30
N THR A 26 3.52 -14.42 2.78
CA THR A 26 2.13 -14.12 3.13
C THR A 26 1.70 -14.68 4.50
N PRO A 27 0.74 -14.03 5.20
CA PRO A 27 0.13 -12.73 4.88
C PRO A 27 0.94 -11.55 5.43
N TYR A 28 0.99 -10.45 4.67
CA TYR A 28 1.45 -9.16 5.17
C TYR A 28 0.32 -8.47 5.95
N THR A 29 0.62 -7.97 7.14
CA THR A 29 -0.33 -7.21 7.98
C THR A 29 0.27 -5.84 8.31
N THR A 30 -0.57 -4.81 8.36
CA THR A 30 -0.18 -3.46 8.76
C THR A 30 -1.23 -2.90 9.70
N ASP A 31 -0.78 -2.33 10.82
CA ASP A 31 -1.65 -1.71 11.80
C ASP A 31 -1.93 -0.25 11.41
N PHE A 32 -3.17 0.18 11.67
CA PHE A 32 -3.60 1.56 11.54
C PHE A 32 -3.86 2.14 12.92
N ASP A 33 -3.60 3.44 13.08
CA ASP A 33 -4.01 4.14 14.30
C ASP A 33 -5.55 4.19 14.34
N GLY A 34 -6.13 4.10 15.53
CA GLY A 34 -7.57 4.27 15.72
C GLY A 34 -8.08 5.63 15.23
N ALA A 35 -7.21 6.65 15.20
CA ALA A 35 -7.51 7.96 14.60
C ALA A 35 -7.72 7.91 13.07
N ASP A 36 -7.32 6.82 12.41
CA ASP A 36 -7.53 6.58 10.98
C ASP A 36 -8.79 5.74 10.69
N GLY A 37 -9.54 5.36 11.72
CA GLY A 37 -10.81 4.64 11.61
C GLY A 37 -11.79 5.36 10.67
N GLY A 38 -12.36 4.62 9.71
CA GLY A 38 -13.28 5.14 8.70
C GLY A 38 -12.62 5.83 7.50
N LYS A 39 -11.28 5.96 7.46
CA LYS A 39 -10.57 6.48 6.28
C LYS A 39 -10.34 5.37 5.25
N GLN A 40 -10.10 5.78 4.01
CA GLN A 40 -9.73 4.89 2.92
C GLN A 40 -8.21 4.73 2.87
N ALA A 41 -7.73 3.51 3.08
CA ALA A 41 -6.36 3.11 2.84
C ALA A 41 -6.20 2.70 1.37
N HIS A 42 -5.28 3.36 0.67
CA HIS A 42 -4.94 3.05 -0.71
C HIS A 42 -3.56 2.37 -0.78
N TYR A 43 -3.46 1.34 -1.60
CA TYR A 43 -2.25 0.56 -1.79
C TYR A 43 -1.97 0.34 -3.28
N MET A 44 -0.71 0.40 -3.66
CA MET A 44 -0.22 -0.15 -4.92
C MET A 44 0.77 -1.27 -4.61
N LEU A 45 0.84 -2.29 -5.44
CA LEU A 45 1.72 -3.43 -5.24
C LEU A 45 2.59 -3.62 -6.48
N ARG A 46 3.86 -3.98 -6.28
CA ARG A 46 4.71 -4.48 -7.36
C ARG A 46 5.62 -5.59 -6.87
N TRP A 47 5.95 -6.50 -7.77
CA TRP A 47 6.97 -7.51 -7.51
C TRP A 47 8.37 -6.91 -7.68
N VAL A 48 9.31 -7.44 -6.90
CA VAL A 48 10.74 -7.11 -6.97
C VAL A 48 11.49 -8.43 -7.05
N ASN A 49 12.42 -8.57 -7.99
CA ASN A 49 13.21 -9.80 -8.09
C ASN A 49 14.39 -9.81 -7.12
N THR A 50 15.09 -10.95 -7.07
CA THR A 50 16.29 -11.13 -6.24
C THR A 50 17.47 -10.26 -6.67
N ARG A 51 17.39 -9.61 -7.84
CA ARG A 51 18.39 -8.66 -8.36
C ARG A 51 18.01 -7.19 -8.10
N GLY A 52 16.87 -6.94 -7.44
CA GLY A 52 16.37 -5.60 -7.14
C GLY A 52 15.60 -4.92 -8.28
N GLU A 53 15.37 -5.60 -9.40
CA GLU A 53 14.57 -5.07 -10.50
C GLU A 53 13.08 -5.13 -10.13
N THR A 54 12.35 -4.10 -10.53
CA THR A 54 10.96 -3.91 -10.16
C THR A 54 10.04 -4.06 -11.35
N GLY A 55 8.98 -4.83 -11.20
CA GLY A 55 7.91 -4.91 -12.19
C GLY A 55 7.02 -3.67 -12.24
N PRO A 56 6.06 -3.63 -13.18
CA PRO A 56 5.04 -2.60 -13.20
C PRO A 56 4.22 -2.61 -11.91
N TRP A 57 3.69 -1.46 -11.55
CA TRP A 57 2.74 -1.31 -10.44
C TRP A 57 1.39 -1.93 -10.80
N SER A 58 0.73 -2.50 -9.80
CA SER A 58 -0.68 -2.87 -9.88
C SER A 58 -1.57 -1.63 -9.95
N GLU A 59 -2.85 -1.85 -10.25
CA GLU A 59 -3.90 -0.88 -9.97
C GLU A 59 -3.95 -0.54 -8.47
N THR A 60 -4.53 0.62 -8.15
CA THR A 60 -4.70 1.10 -6.78
C THR A 60 -5.80 0.31 -6.08
N ALA A 61 -5.42 -0.54 -5.11
CA ALA A 61 -6.35 -1.21 -4.22
C ALA A 61 -6.77 -0.27 -3.09
N THR A 62 -8.07 -0.23 -2.76
CA THR A 62 -8.60 0.62 -1.68
C THR A 62 -9.35 -0.22 -0.66
N ALA A 63 -9.10 0.00 0.62
CA ALA A 63 -9.80 -0.65 1.72
C ALA A 63 -10.19 0.38 2.80
N THR A 64 -11.35 0.21 3.42
CA THR A 64 -11.78 1.03 4.55
C THR A 64 -11.14 0.53 5.84
N ILE A 65 -10.55 1.42 6.63
CA ILE A 65 -10.00 1.08 7.94
C ILE A 65 -11.15 0.91 8.93
N GLY A 66 -11.18 -0.24 9.61
CA GLY A 66 -12.15 -0.52 10.67
C GLY A 66 -12.06 0.49 11.81
N ALA A 67 -13.21 0.89 12.33
CA ALA A 67 -13.33 1.80 13.48
C ALA A 67 -13.33 1.03 14.81
#